data_AF-A0A154M7Q4-F1
#
_entry.id   AF-A0A154M7Q4-F1
#
_cell.length_a   1.000
_cell.length_b   1.000
_cell.length_c   1.000
_cell.angle_alpha   90.00
_cell.angle_beta   90.00
_cell.angle_gamma   90.00
#
_symmetry.space_group_name_H-M   'P 1'
#
loop_
_entity.id
_entity.type
_entity.pdbx_description
1 polymer ?
#
loop_
_entity_poly.entity_id
_entity_poly.type
_entity_poly.pdbx_seq_one_letter_code
_entity_poly.pdbx_strand_id
1 'polypeptide(L)'
;MEELLRHAEQADRAGLDVVSLEGEFYSVAGLEPAAAAAPPVWTGAVGPKSLAVTGKLADGWLPGRAADWLSPRFAESRPIIDKAAVEAGRDPAEVATIYHFPGRITENPLAATRGDDGRWIGGSVEQWVEELTSAVRNHAAAGFICFPVNDGTSTGSVLGRSYRQSRIPAGRPCTKPRGELHGSSRSRRICLDAKSTEGVSESFAGLRLW
;
A
#
# COMPACT_ATOMS: atom_id res chain seq x y z
N MET A 1 7.75 -7.91 24.10
CA MET A 1 7.28 -7.03 23.00
C MET A 1 7.76 -5.59 23.21
N GLU A 2 7.45 -4.97 24.37
CA GLU A 2 7.98 -3.66 24.79
C GLU A 2 9.52 -3.58 24.74
N GLU A 3 10.21 -4.66 25.12
CA GLU A 3 11.67 -4.72 25.14
C GLU A 3 12.31 -4.80 23.74
N LEU A 4 11.58 -5.33 22.76
CA LEU A 4 12.02 -5.37 21.36
C LEU A 4 11.94 -4.00 20.70
N LEU A 5 10.90 -3.22 21.05
CA LEU A 5 10.69 -1.88 20.53
C LEU A 5 11.74 -0.89 21.04
N ARG A 6 12.09 -0.97 22.34
CA ARG A 6 13.12 -0.12 22.92
C ARG A 6 14.48 -0.32 22.27
N HIS A 7 14.88 -1.56 21.99
CA HIS A 7 16.16 -1.84 21.33
C HIS A 7 16.17 -1.38 19.87
N ALA A 8 15.07 -1.51 19.14
CA ALA A 8 14.95 -0.99 17.77
C ALA A 8 15.05 0.55 17.72
N GLU A 9 14.45 1.24 18.70
CA GLU A 9 14.45 2.71 18.80
C GLU A 9 15.79 3.30 19.32
N GLN A 10 16.59 2.49 20.03
CA GLN A 10 17.96 2.82 20.40
C GLN A 10 18.93 2.65 19.22
N ALA A 11 18.71 1.65 18.37
CA ALA A 11 19.57 1.32 17.23
C ALA A 11 19.47 2.32 16.06
N ASP A 12 18.33 3.01 15.91
CA ASP A 12 18.13 3.98 14.81
C ASP A 12 18.89 5.32 15.03
N ARG A 13 19.32 5.59 16.28
CA ARG A 13 19.89 6.90 16.66
C ARG A 13 21.42 6.96 16.68
N ALA A 14 22.10 5.81 16.61
CA ALA A 14 23.55 5.70 16.56
C ALA A 14 23.92 4.60 15.57
N GLY A 15 24.70 4.92 14.54
CA GLY A 15 24.89 4.08 13.36
C GLY A 15 25.20 2.60 13.66
N LEU A 16 24.48 1.71 12.97
CA LEU A 16 24.74 0.29 12.71
C LEU A 16 25.49 -0.47 13.83
N ASP A 17 24.98 -0.41 15.05
CA ASP A 17 25.44 -1.33 16.09
C ASP A 17 24.89 -2.74 15.86
N VAL A 18 25.76 -3.72 16.11
CA VAL A 18 25.45 -5.15 16.05
C VAL A 18 24.27 -5.48 16.97
N VAL A 19 23.20 -6.04 16.42
CA VAL A 19 21.98 -6.38 17.16
C VAL A 19 22.08 -7.80 17.71
N SER A 20 21.91 -7.93 19.03
CA SER A 20 21.71 -9.22 19.69
C SER A 20 20.41 -9.18 20.50
N LEU A 21 19.66 -10.27 20.44
CA LEU A 21 18.35 -10.43 21.06
C LEU A 21 18.23 -11.84 21.61
N GLU A 22 17.87 -11.98 22.88
CA GLU A 22 17.40 -13.24 23.45
C GLU A 22 15.89 -13.16 23.65
N GLY A 23 15.13 -13.67 22.68
CA GLY A 23 13.68 -13.74 22.75
C GLY A 23 13.18 -15.12 23.17
N GLU A 24 11.92 -15.16 23.63
CA GLU A 24 11.23 -16.41 24.00
C GLU A 24 11.15 -17.42 22.84
N PHE A 25 10.91 -16.94 21.63
CA PHE A 25 10.75 -17.78 20.43
C PHE A 25 11.96 -17.80 19.51
N TYR A 26 12.77 -16.72 19.52
CA TYR A 26 13.90 -16.54 18.63
C TYR A 26 15.03 -15.84 19.36
N SER A 27 16.25 -16.32 19.16
CA SER A 27 17.47 -15.63 19.54
C SER A 27 18.23 -15.17 18.29
N VAL A 28 18.78 -13.97 18.36
CA VAL A 28 19.64 -13.38 17.34
C VAL A 28 20.93 -12.98 18.03
N ALA A 29 22.07 -13.42 17.52
CA ALA A 29 23.37 -13.07 18.07
C ALA A 29 24.21 -12.44 16.96
N GLY A 30 24.70 -11.24 17.18
CA GLY A 30 25.67 -10.63 16.29
C GLY A 30 25.12 -10.16 14.93
N LEU A 31 23.83 -9.82 14.82
CA LEU A 31 23.26 -9.40 13.53
C LEU A 31 23.73 -7.99 13.17
N GLU A 32 24.58 -7.89 12.16
CA GLU A 32 24.94 -6.62 11.55
C GLU A 32 23.76 -6.06 10.73
N PRO A 33 23.25 -4.86 11.06
CA PRO A 33 22.16 -4.27 10.28
C PRO A 33 22.63 -3.93 8.86
N ALA A 34 21.75 -4.11 7.88
CA ALA A 34 22.04 -3.68 6.52
C ALA A 34 22.24 -2.16 6.48
N ALA A 35 23.20 -1.69 5.69
CA ALA A 35 23.40 -0.26 5.44
C ALA A 35 22.20 0.39 4.69
N ALA A 36 21.34 -0.44 4.08
CA ALA A 36 20.12 0.01 3.45
C ALA A 36 19.02 0.24 4.50
N ALA A 37 18.21 1.28 4.29
CA ALA A 37 17.04 1.53 5.12
C ALA A 37 16.10 0.31 5.13
N ALA A 38 15.50 0.02 6.29
CA ALA A 38 14.54 -1.06 6.42
C ALA A 38 13.35 -0.85 5.46
N PRO A 39 12.87 -1.91 4.78
CA PRO A 39 11.66 -1.81 3.98
C PRO A 39 10.44 -1.60 4.91
N PRO A 40 9.40 -0.88 4.43
CA PRO A 40 8.19 -0.71 5.23
C PRO A 40 7.48 -2.04 5.45
N VAL A 41 6.87 -2.19 6.63
CA VAL A 41 6.16 -3.40 7.06
C VAL A 41 4.66 -3.22 6.86
N TRP A 42 4.09 -4.06 6.02
CA TRP A 42 2.67 -4.06 5.68
C TRP A 42 2.01 -5.36 6.13
N THR A 43 0.79 -5.26 6.67
CA THR A 43 0.07 -6.43 7.21
C THR A 43 -1.28 -6.65 6.54
N GLY A 44 -1.67 -7.90 6.36
CA GLY A 44 -3.03 -8.31 5.96
C GLY A 44 -3.91 -8.70 7.16
N ALA A 45 -3.75 -8.02 8.29
CA ALA A 45 -4.35 -8.41 9.57
C ALA A 45 -5.89 -8.48 9.50
N VAL A 46 -6.47 -9.37 10.31
CA VAL A 46 -7.92 -9.67 10.30
C VAL A 46 -8.52 -9.62 11.69
N GLY A 47 -7.96 -10.38 12.63
CA GLY A 47 -8.50 -10.48 13.98
C GLY A 47 -8.10 -9.28 14.85
N PRO A 48 -8.88 -8.95 15.91
CA PRO A 48 -8.63 -7.79 16.76
C PRO A 48 -7.21 -7.71 17.33
N LYS A 49 -6.64 -8.84 17.77
CA LYS A 49 -5.26 -8.89 18.28
C LYS A 49 -4.23 -8.56 17.20
N SER A 50 -4.40 -9.10 15.99
CA SER A 50 -3.49 -8.80 14.87
C SER A 50 -3.63 -7.35 14.40
N LEU A 51 -4.85 -6.79 14.40
CA LEU A 51 -5.09 -5.38 14.07
C LEU A 51 -4.45 -4.44 15.10
N ALA A 52 -4.50 -4.80 16.38
CA ALA A 52 -3.79 -4.03 17.40
C ALA A 52 -2.27 -4.04 17.18
N VAL A 53 -1.68 -5.18 16.80
CA VAL A 53 -0.26 -5.26 16.43
C VAL A 53 0.05 -4.37 15.21
N THR A 54 -0.82 -4.37 14.21
CA THR A 54 -0.71 -3.46 13.04
C THR A 54 -0.63 -2.00 13.46
N GLY A 55 -1.54 -1.53 14.33
CA GLY A 55 -1.50 -0.14 14.81
C GLY A 55 -0.21 0.21 15.54
N LYS A 56 0.31 -0.73 16.33
CA LYS A 56 1.53 -0.51 17.13
C LYS A 56 2.80 -0.50 16.29
N LEU A 57 2.90 -1.37 15.28
CA LEU A 57 4.19 -1.72 14.67
C LEU A 57 4.27 -1.56 13.15
N ALA A 58 3.15 -1.57 12.43
CA ALA A 58 3.17 -1.60 10.98
C ALA A 58 3.19 -0.17 10.39
N ASP A 59 3.76 -0.06 9.20
CA ASP A 59 3.69 1.13 8.35
C ASP A 59 2.42 1.14 7.50
N GLY A 60 1.80 -0.03 7.33
CA GLY A 60 0.57 -0.12 6.56
C GLY A 60 -0.27 -1.38 6.76
N TRP A 61 -1.51 -1.25 6.31
CA TRP A 61 -2.53 -2.28 6.40
C TRP A 61 -3.24 -2.48 5.07
N LEU A 62 -3.45 -3.75 4.72
CA LEU A 62 -4.24 -4.19 3.60
C LEU A 62 -5.47 -4.93 4.12
N PRO A 63 -6.67 -4.33 4.03
CA PRO A 63 -7.91 -5.00 4.42
C PRO A 63 -8.09 -6.29 3.60
N GLY A 64 -8.13 -7.43 4.28
CA GLY A 64 -8.30 -8.71 3.59
C GLY A 64 -9.67 -8.87 2.93
N ARG A 65 -9.84 -9.90 2.09
CA ARG A 65 -11.10 -10.26 1.39
C ARG A 65 -11.61 -9.15 0.46
N ALA A 66 -10.71 -8.44 -0.22
CA ALA A 66 -11.06 -7.37 -1.15
C ALA A 66 -11.97 -6.29 -0.56
N ALA A 67 -11.73 -5.94 0.71
CA ALA A 67 -12.47 -4.91 1.42
C ALA A 67 -11.98 -3.52 0.99
N ASP A 68 -12.88 -2.70 0.47
CA ASP A 68 -12.64 -1.29 0.18
C ASP A 68 -13.03 -0.40 1.39
N TRP A 69 -12.94 0.92 1.21
CA TRP A 69 -13.25 1.92 2.23
C TRP A 69 -14.73 1.99 2.63
N LEU A 70 -15.65 1.42 1.85
CA LEU A 70 -17.08 1.36 2.17
C LEU A 70 -17.46 0.05 2.86
N SER A 71 -16.55 -0.92 2.89
CA SER A 71 -16.85 -2.22 3.47
C SER A 71 -17.06 -2.16 4.99
N PRO A 72 -18.02 -2.93 5.55
CA PRO A 72 -18.17 -3.07 7.00
C PRO A 72 -16.86 -3.50 7.67
N ARG A 73 -16.10 -4.36 6.99
CA ARG A 73 -14.81 -4.83 7.46
C ARG A 73 -13.82 -3.69 7.70
N PHE A 74 -13.73 -2.73 6.78
CA PHE A 74 -12.88 -1.57 6.96
C PHE A 74 -13.36 -0.73 8.15
N ALA A 75 -14.67 -0.43 8.19
CA ALA A 75 -15.28 0.38 9.24
C ALA A 75 -15.10 -0.21 10.65
N GLU A 76 -15.17 -1.54 10.79
CA GLU A 76 -14.98 -2.24 12.07
C GLU A 76 -13.50 -2.38 12.47
N SER A 77 -12.61 -2.57 11.49
CA SER A 77 -11.20 -2.90 11.76
C SER A 77 -10.33 -1.66 11.95
N ARG A 78 -10.55 -0.60 11.17
CA ARG A 78 -9.71 0.61 11.19
C ARG A 78 -9.64 1.28 12.57
N PRO A 79 -10.73 1.42 13.34
CA PRO A 79 -10.66 2.00 14.68
C PRO A 79 -9.80 1.21 15.66
N ILE A 80 -9.68 -0.12 15.50
CA ILE A 80 -8.82 -0.95 16.34
C ILE A 80 -7.34 -0.63 16.08
N ILE A 81 -6.98 -0.44 14.82
CA ILE A 81 -5.64 -0.04 14.39
C ILE A 81 -5.33 1.35 14.94
N ASP A 82 -6.22 2.33 14.71
CA ASP A 82 -5.99 3.72 15.12
C ASP A 82 -5.84 3.83 16.64
N LYS A 83 -6.72 3.16 17.39
CA LYS A 83 -6.61 3.11 18.85
C LYS A 83 -5.26 2.53 19.29
N ALA A 84 -4.83 1.43 18.69
CA ALA A 84 -3.58 0.79 19.06
C ALA A 84 -2.34 1.61 18.68
N ALA A 85 -2.40 2.40 17.60
CA ALA A 85 -1.38 3.37 17.24
C ALA A 85 -1.27 4.48 18.28
N VAL A 86 -2.40 5.09 18.69
CA VAL A 86 -2.44 6.10 19.75
C VAL A 86 -1.89 5.55 21.07
N GLU A 87 -2.29 4.34 21.46
CA GLU A 87 -1.80 3.68 22.67
C GLU A 87 -0.28 3.43 22.66
N ALA A 88 0.33 3.31 21.47
CA ALA A 88 1.77 3.21 21.28
C ALA A 88 2.46 4.58 21.10
N GLY A 89 1.75 5.70 21.23
CA GLY A 89 2.30 7.04 21.05
C GLY A 89 2.57 7.44 19.60
N ARG A 90 1.97 6.73 18.62
CA ARG A 90 2.09 7.00 17.20
C ARG A 90 0.91 7.82 16.69
N ASP A 91 1.12 8.59 15.61
CA ASP A 91 0.01 9.17 14.86
C ASP A 91 -0.68 8.06 14.04
N PRO A 92 -1.99 7.82 14.21
CA PRO A 92 -2.74 6.88 13.38
C PRO A 92 -2.60 7.09 11.87
N ALA A 93 -2.30 8.31 11.42
CA ALA A 93 -2.07 8.62 10.02
C ALA A 93 -0.77 8.00 9.46
N GLU A 94 0.17 7.60 10.31
CA GLU A 94 1.38 6.88 9.91
C GLU A 94 1.09 5.44 9.46
N VAL A 95 -0.07 4.89 9.83
CA VAL A 95 -0.50 3.56 9.37
C VAL A 95 -1.29 3.68 8.08
N ALA A 96 -0.59 3.57 6.95
CA ALA A 96 -1.17 3.66 5.62
C ALA A 96 -2.23 2.56 5.38
N THR A 97 -3.29 2.88 4.63
CA THR A 97 -4.25 1.86 4.15
C THR A 97 -4.14 1.72 2.65
N ILE A 98 -3.80 0.51 2.19
CA ILE A 98 -3.89 0.13 0.76
C ILE A 98 -5.12 -0.75 0.58
N TYR A 99 -6.02 -0.33 -0.29
CA TYR A 99 -7.19 -1.14 -0.65
C TYR A 99 -6.83 -2.06 -1.80
N HIS A 100 -7.19 -3.34 -1.67
CA HIS A 100 -7.23 -4.24 -2.82
C HIS A 100 -8.69 -4.52 -3.17
N PHE A 101 -9.04 -4.47 -4.45
CA PHE A 101 -10.39 -4.83 -4.88
C PHE A 101 -10.43 -5.26 -6.35
N PRO A 102 -11.41 -6.11 -6.72
CA PRO A 102 -11.64 -6.52 -8.09
C PRO A 102 -12.22 -5.36 -8.91
N GLY A 103 -12.03 -5.34 -10.21
CA GLY A 103 -12.84 -4.49 -11.08
C GLY A 103 -12.49 -4.64 -12.56
N ARG A 104 -13.48 -4.43 -13.42
CA ARG A 104 -13.28 -4.36 -14.87
C ARG A 104 -13.19 -2.90 -15.34
N ILE A 105 -12.40 -2.67 -16.37
CA ILE A 105 -12.36 -1.38 -17.08
C ILE A 105 -13.16 -1.56 -18.36
N THR A 106 -14.18 -0.74 -18.56
CA THR A 106 -15.06 -0.79 -19.73
C THR A 106 -14.83 0.40 -20.64
N GLU A 107 -15.11 0.24 -21.95
CA GLU A 107 -15.01 1.35 -22.89
C GLU A 107 -16.11 2.39 -22.65
N ASN A 108 -17.34 1.93 -22.38
CA ASN A 108 -18.48 2.79 -22.09
C ASN A 108 -18.80 2.80 -20.58
N PRO A 109 -19.35 3.91 -20.04
CA PRO A 109 -19.79 3.98 -18.65
C PRO A 109 -20.82 2.91 -18.29
N LEU A 110 -20.75 2.40 -17.06
CA LEU A 110 -21.76 1.52 -16.51
C LEU A 110 -22.88 2.32 -15.87
N ALA A 111 -24.11 1.80 -15.96
CA ALA A 111 -25.26 2.37 -15.25
C ALA A 111 -25.09 2.31 -13.72
N ALA A 112 -24.38 1.29 -13.21
CA ALA A 112 -23.97 1.15 -11.83
C ALA A 112 -22.54 0.63 -11.77
N THR A 113 -21.72 1.22 -10.90
CA THR A 113 -20.31 0.84 -10.69
C THR A 113 -20.11 -0.08 -9.49
N ARG A 114 -21.18 -0.30 -8.72
CA ARG A 114 -21.24 -1.22 -7.59
C ARG A 114 -22.38 -2.22 -7.77
N GLY A 115 -22.16 -3.45 -7.30
CA GLY A 115 -23.17 -4.50 -7.29
C GLY A 115 -24.17 -4.33 -6.15
N ASP A 116 -25.16 -5.21 -6.08
CA ASP A 116 -26.19 -5.20 -5.02
C ASP A 116 -25.62 -5.41 -3.61
N ASP A 117 -24.46 -6.06 -3.52
CA ASP A 117 -23.69 -6.23 -2.28
C ASP A 117 -22.83 -5.01 -1.91
N GLY A 118 -22.96 -3.93 -2.68
CA GLY A 118 -22.22 -2.69 -2.52
C GLY A 118 -20.75 -2.76 -2.95
N ARG A 119 -20.27 -3.88 -3.50
CA ARG A 119 -18.86 -4.01 -3.92
C ARG A 119 -18.62 -3.36 -5.27
N TRP A 120 -17.42 -2.79 -5.43
CA TRP A 120 -16.97 -2.29 -6.72
C TRP A 120 -16.96 -3.40 -7.77
N ILE A 121 -17.61 -3.16 -8.91
CA ILE A 121 -17.64 -4.09 -10.04
C ILE A 121 -16.83 -3.59 -11.23
N GLY A 122 -16.56 -2.28 -11.33
CA GLY A 122 -15.83 -1.66 -12.42
C GLY A 122 -16.56 -0.47 -13.03
N GLY A 123 -16.09 0.01 -14.17
CA GLY A 123 -16.61 1.19 -14.83
C GLY A 123 -15.75 1.65 -16.02
N SER A 124 -16.18 2.74 -16.67
CA SER A 124 -15.31 3.45 -17.62
C SER A 124 -14.11 4.08 -16.91
N VAL A 125 -13.14 4.57 -17.68
CA VAL A 125 -11.96 5.25 -17.13
C VAL A 125 -12.35 6.43 -16.24
N GLU A 126 -13.34 7.22 -16.63
CA GLU A 126 -13.84 8.36 -15.87
C GLU A 126 -14.44 7.92 -14.53
N GLN A 127 -15.22 6.83 -14.52
CA GLN A 127 -15.79 6.26 -13.30
C GLN A 127 -14.70 5.74 -12.36
N TRP A 128 -13.64 5.13 -12.90
CA TRP A 128 -12.47 4.74 -12.11
C TRP A 128 -11.73 5.94 -11.51
N VAL A 129 -11.53 7.01 -12.30
CA VAL A 129 -10.89 8.24 -11.81
C VAL A 129 -11.70 8.87 -10.68
N GLU A 130 -13.01 8.98 -10.85
CA GLU A 130 -13.90 9.52 -9.83
C GLU A 130 -13.86 8.68 -8.54
N GLU A 131 -13.98 7.36 -8.67
CA GLU A 131 -13.98 6.44 -7.53
C GLU A 131 -12.67 6.51 -6.73
N LEU A 132 -11.53 6.37 -7.43
CA LEU A 132 -10.21 6.39 -6.79
C LEU A 132 -9.90 7.77 -6.20
N THR A 133 -10.33 8.85 -6.86
CA THR A 133 -10.18 10.21 -6.32
C THR A 133 -10.99 10.37 -5.03
N SER A 134 -12.22 9.86 -4.99
CA SER A 134 -13.04 9.87 -3.78
C SER A 134 -12.37 9.09 -2.65
N ALA A 135 -11.82 7.90 -2.94
CA ALA A 135 -11.11 7.09 -1.96
C ALA A 135 -9.89 7.81 -1.35
N VAL A 136 -9.07 8.49 -2.16
CA VAL A 136 -7.91 9.25 -1.66
C VAL A 136 -8.38 10.45 -0.82
N ARG A 137 -9.33 11.23 -1.33
CA ARG A 137 -9.71 12.52 -0.71
C ARG A 137 -10.59 12.38 0.52
N ASN A 138 -11.50 11.40 0.51
CA ASN A 138 -12.54 11.27 1.54
C ASN A 138 -12.26 10.12 2.51
N HIS A 139 -11.40 9.17 2.13
CA HIS A 139 -11.13 7.96 2.93
C HIS A 139 -9.64 7.72 3.19
N ALA A 140 -8.79 8.70 2.88
CA ALA A 140 -7.34 8.66 3.13
C ALA A 140 -6.66 7.40 2.57
N ALA A 141 -7.13 6.91 1.42
CA ALA A 141 -6.50 5.80 0.72
C ALA A 141 -5.04 6.18 0.37
N ALA A 142 -4.09 5.35 0.83
CA ALA A 142 -2.67 5.56 0.51
C ALA A 142 -2.28 4.96 -0.84
N GLY A 143 -3.06 4.00 -1.34
CA GLY A 143 -2.84 3.34 -2.61
C GLY A 143 -3.84 2.24 -2.89
N PHE A 144 -3.71 1.65 -4.08
CA PHE A 144 -4.66 0.65 -4.59
C PHE A 144 -3.95 -0.52 -5.25
N ILE A 145 -4.48 -1.72 -5.04
CA ILE A 145 -4.12 -2.93 -5.77
C ILE A 145 -5.37 -3.43 -6.48
N CYS A 146 -5.41 -3.23 -7.79
CA CYS A 146 -6.53 -3.69 -8.61
C CYS A 146 -6.16 -5.03 -9.26
N PHE A 147 -7.11 -5.97 -9.26
CA PHE A 147 -6.98 -7.20 -10.03
C PHE A 147 -8.16 -7.37 -10.98
N PRO A 148 -7.91 -7.82 -12.21
CA PRO A 148 -8.95 -7.97 -13.21
C PRO A 148 -9.94 -9.05 -12.76
N VAL A 149 -11.22 -8.78 -12.99
CA VAL A 149 -12.26 -9.82 -12.91
C VAL A 149 -12.22 -10.55 -14.24
N ASN A 150 -12.01 -11.86 -14.21
CA ASN A 150 -11.87 -12.65 -15.43
C ASN A 150 -13.26 -12.88 -16.05
N ASP A 151 -13.73 -11.91 -16.83
CA ASP A 151 -15.05 -11.92 -17.49
C ASP A 151 -14.96 -12.09 -19.02
N GLY A 152 -13.77 -12.41 -19.54
CA GLY A 152 -13.53 -12.57 -20.98
C GLY A 152 -13.09 -11.29 -21.69
N THR A 153 -12.99 -10.15 -21.01
CA THR A 153 -12.50 -8.89 -21.60
C THR A 153 -10.96 -8.86 -21.58
N SER A 154 -10.32 -8.74 -22.76
CA SER A 154 -8.85 -8.75 -22.85
C SER A 154 -8.22 -7.53 -22.17
N THR A 155 -7.56 -7.75 -21.02
CA THR A 155 -6.90 -6.72 -20.19
C THR A 155 -5.73 -6.00 -20.90
N GLY A 156 -5.32 -6.44 -22.09
CA GLY A 156 -4.10 -5.99 -22.77
C GLY A 156 -4.17 -4.62 -23.46
N SER A 157 -5.35 -4.12 -23.84
CA SER A 157 -5.45 -3.05 -24.86
C SER A 157 -5.84 -1.67 -24.34
N VAL A 158 -6.35 -1.58 -23.10
CA VAL A 158 -6.94 -0.35 -22.54
C VAL A 158 -5.94 0.41 -21.65
N LEU A 159 -5.14 -0.29 -20.84
CA LEU A 159 -4.22 0.33 -19.87
C LEU A 159 -2.99 1.00 -20.51
N GLY A 160 -2.56 0.56 -21.69
CA GLY A 160 -1.39 1.14 -22.38
C GLY A 160 -1.64 2.52 -23.02
N ARG A 161 -2.89 2.91 -23.25
CA ARG A 161 -3.25 4.16 -23.95
C ARG A 161 -3.57 5.32 -23.00
N SER A 162 -4.28 5.07 -21.91
CA SER A 162 -4.78 6.16 -21.05
C SER A 162 -3.75 6.73 -20.06
N TYR A 163 -2.78 5.93 -19.59
CA TYR A 163 -1.74 6.41 -18.67
C TYR A 163 -0.82 7.50 -19.28
N ARG A 164 -0.76 7.59 -20.62
CA ARG A 164 0.04 8.60 -21.34
C ARG A 164 -0.59 10.01 -21.29
N GLN A 165 -1.88 10.14 -20.92
CA GLN A 165 -2.62 11.39 -21.13
C GLN A 165 -3.11 12.09 -19.85
N SER A 166 -3.10 11.43 -18.69
CA SER A 166 -3.62 12.02 -17.45
C SER A 166 -2.54 12.72 -16.65
N ARG A 167 -2.51 14.06 -16.67
CA ARG A 167 -1.73 14.88 -15.74
C ARG A 167 -2.49 15.00 -14.41
N ILE A 168 -1.92 14.50 -13.32
CA ILE A 168 -2.38 14.77 -11.94
C ILE A 168 -1.53 15.93 -11.37
N PRO A 169 -2.13 16.97 -10.76
CA PRO A 169 -1.36 18.09 -10.19
C PRO A 169 -0.57 17.66 -8.94
N ALA A 170 0.70 18.06 -8.88
CA ALA A 170 1.65 17.68 -7.84
C ALA A 170 1.47 18.46 -6.52
N GLY A 171 1.68 17.77 -5.39
CA GLY A 171 1.96 18.37 -4.07
C GLY A 171 3.47 18.34 -3.76
N ARG A 172 3.93 19.22 -2.87
CA ARG A 172 5.35 19.60 -2.61
C ARG A 172 6.36 18.42 -2.47
N PRO A 173 7.60 18.57 -2.98
CA PRO A 173 8.64 17.54 -2.95
C PRO A 173 9.44 17.50 -1.63
N CYS A 174 9.79 16.28 -1.19
CA CYS A 174 10.89 16.00 -0.24
C CYS A 174 12.02 15.29 -0.99
N THR A 175 13.25 15.74 -0.76
CA THR A 175 14.49 15.30 -1.43
C THR A 175 14.99 13.94 -0.90
N LYS A 176 15.49 13.06 -1.80
CA LYS A 176 16.27 11.85 -1.45
C LYS A 176 17.53 11.70 -2.32
N PRO A 177 18.62 11.09 -1.81
CA PRO A 177 19.83 10.76 -2.58
C PRO A 177 19.79 9.35 -3.20
N ARG A 178 20.63 9.13 -4.23
CA ARG A 178 20.65 7.99 -5.19
C ARG A 178 21.33 6.72 -4.68
N GLY A 179 20.84 5.56 -5.15
CA GLY A 179 21.57 4.27 -5.23
C GLY A 179 20.73 3.17 -5.90
N GLU A 180 21.26 2.52 -6.94
CA GLU A 180 20.61 1.48 -7.78
C GLU A 180 20.99 0.05 -7.35
N LEU A 181 20.07 -0.93 -7.37
CA LEU A 181 20.38 -2.38 -7.49
C LEU A 181 19.22 -3.21 -8.14
N HIS A 182 19.61 -4.34 -8.74
CA HIS A 182 18.88 -5.24 -9.68
C HIS A 182 18.18 -6.45 -9.02
N GLY A 183 17.11 -6.99 -9.65
CA GLY A 183 16.57 -8.34 -9.35
C GLY A 183 15.19 -8.63 -9.97
N SER A 184 14.95 -9.85 -10.48
CA SER A 184 13.80 -10.27 -11.32
C SER A 184 12.93 -11.34 -10.63
N SER A 185 11.58 -11.20 -10.68
CA SER A 185 10.62 -12.31 -10.54
C SER A 185 9.23 -11.93 -11.09
N ARG A 186 8.53 -12.88 -11.74
CA ARG A 186 7.27 -12.68 -12.49
C ARG A 186 6.04 -13.02 -11.64
N SER A 187 5.21 -12.02 -11.35
CA SER A 187 3.76 -12.12 -11.11
C SER A 187 3.15 -10.75 -11.39
N ARG A 188 2.29 -10.61 -12.41
CA ARG A 188 1.77 -9.28 -12.81
C ARG A 188 0.67 -8.83 -11.85
N ARG A 189 1.06 -8.20 -10.74
CA ARG A 189 0.19 -7.34 -9.92
C ARG A 189 0.36 -5.90 -10.40
N ILE A 190 -0.74 -5.16 -10.54
CA ILE A 190 -0.70 -3.73 -10.86
C ILE A 190 -0.84 -2.98 -9.53
N CYS A 191 0.27 -2.43 -9.05
CA CYS A 191 0.29 -1.51 -7.92
C CYS A 191 0.21 -0.09 -8.48
N LEU A 192 -0.83 0.67 -8.12
CA LEU A 192 -0.87 2.11 -8.37
C LEU A 192 -0.36 2.80 -7.10
N ASP A 193 0.91 3.21 -7.15
CA ASP A 193 1.50 4.09 -6.14
C ASP A 193 1.10 5.53 -6.43
N ALA A 194 0.55 6.22 -5.43
CA ALA A 194 0.11 7.61 -5.55
C ALA A 194 1.26 8.63 -5.37
N LYS A 195 2.52 8.19 -5.22
CA LYS A 195 3.67 9.09 -4.98
C LYS A 195 4.66 9.19 -6.15
N SER A 196 4.82 10.43 -6.63
CA SER A 196 6.00 11.01 -7.29
C SER A 196 6.42 10.48 -8.67
N THR A 197 6.23 11.31 -9.71
CA THR A 197 7.03 11.23 -10.95
C THR A 197 7.48 12.63 -11.38
N GLU A 198 8.73 12.99 -11.05
CA GLU A 198 9.46 14.05 -11.74
C GLU A 198 10.62 13.44 -12.55
N GLY A 199 10.53 13.62 -13.87
CA GLY A 199 11.67 13.78 -14.78
C GLY A 199 12.38 12.52 -15.30
N VAL A 200 11.89 11.94 -16.40
CA VAL A 200 12.74 11.51 -17.54
C VAL A 200 11.93 11.63 -18.84
N SER A 201 12.28 12.60 -19.67
CA SER A 201 11.86 12.69 -21.07
C SER A 201 12.60 11.63 -21.90
N GLU A 202 11.86 10.91 -22.73
CA GLU A 202 12.28 10.16 -23.92
C GLU A 202 13.65 9.45 -23.87
N SER A 203 13.61 8.14 -23.59
CA SER A 203 14.23 7.13 -24.47
C SER A 203 14.02 5.71 -23.92
N PHE A 204 13.61 4.83 -24.83
CA PHE A 204 13.75 3.37 -24.80
C PHE A 204 13.11 2.56 -23.66
N ALA A 205 12.22 1.64 -24.10
CA ALA A 205 12.18 0.24 -23.71
C ALA A 205 12.61 -0.11 -22.27
N GLY A 206 11.65 -0.19 -21.35
CA GLY A 206 11.92 -0.74 -20.03
C GLY A 206 10.65 -0.92 -19.21
N LEU A 207 10.18 -2.17 -19.11
CA LEU A 207 9.25 -2.59 -18.07
C LEU A 207 9.72 -2.09 -16.69
N ARG A 208 8.79 -1.66 -15.83
CA ARG A 208 8.92 -1.89 -14.39
C ARG A 208 7.64 -2.48 -13.81
N LEU A 209 7.69 -3.80 -13.66
CA LEU A 209 6.95 -4.61 -12.69
C LEU A 209 7.58 -4.35 -11.31
N TRP A 210 6.76 -4.20 -10.29
CA TRP A 210 7.12 -4.57 -8.92
C TRP A 210 6.61 -5.99 -8.65
#